data_AF-A0A958PPY8-F1
#
_entry.id   AF-A0A958PPY8-F1
#
_cell.length_a   1.000
_cell.length_b   1.000
_cell.length_c   1.000
_cell.angle_alpha   90.00
_cell.angle_beta   90.00
_cell.angle_gamma   90.00
#
_symmetry.space_group_name_H-M   'P 1'
#
loop_
_entity.id
_entity.type
_entity.pdbx_description
1 polymer ?
#
loop_
_entity_poly.entity_id
_entity_poly.type
_entity_poly.pdbx_seq_one_letter_code
_entity_poly.pdbx_strand_id
1 'polypeptide(L)'
;MNTQFRSREAAFESRLSKPTVKSVREGHHRVQVILRESISAVREMNVEGQKTYLGEVRNFKNNEFLSRVLPKDLSISWTRLPGGRTLPAHFHPCASMVIVTKGSGESIGDTVAPVQSGDVIQIPEWNLHGFRGHEAEGFHALSIQFQSTAIFSSEERPETSYVDRNNVPIEDRQLKIVSRNQLPEISKIEIDGTTRNLGKVQNFSANSTLKKAFPEYFSAAWVELLSGERLEEHVHDTDSMIILTEGQGEVCGDRVGPIFEGDVIYVPAGCRHGFSGTGGQGFKALSIQFQNSSLYESKRHPQVRFIESKQVGMTFVEFLELNEKFAQRFQKNAIFSTEIKLLLKRRHRKNILLNCLQVMSNSFQRLMFSRIALCDSYSYRKVFFQHFMEELGHDLELKKERKNGNTIWDPILESSTLWFFGKNFLLDDPARIVMTQMVLEKGASIFYSHFAKQFAGDMASDHILKHSVADEGHDSMGVDLLRQETPLRLESLSILMQQSWDMLDLFLSRTSELIKKGECDGAL
;
A
#
# COMPACT_ATOMS: atom_id res chain seq x y z
N MET A 1 -2.88 -11.85 -13.08
CA MET A 1 -2.32 -12.75 -12.03
C MET A 1 -0.79 -12.78 -11.95
N ASN A 2 -0.02 -12.42 -12.99
CA ASN A 2 1.46 -12.48 -12.94
C ASN A 2 2.19 -11.20 -12.46
N THR A 3 1.49 -10.09 -12.23
CA THR A 3 2.10 -8.79 -11.86
C THR A 3 2.30 -8.61 -10.35
N GLN A 4 1.48 -9.26 -9.51
CA GLN A 4 1.61 -9.24 -8.04
C GLN A 4 2.81 -10.05 -7.53
N PHE A 5 3.27 -11.06 -8.28
CA PHE A 5 4.45 -11.85 -7.92
C PHE A 5 5.77 -11.10 -8.17
N ARG A 6 5.86 -10.35 -9.28
CA ARG A 6 7.10 -9.62 -9.64
C ARG A 6 7.39 -8.40 -8.77
N SER A 7 6.36 -7.72 -8.24
CA SER A 7 6.56 -6.62 -7.29
C SER A 7 7.03 -7.12 -5.92
N ARG A 8 6.61 -8.34 -5.52
CA ARG A 8 7.12 -9.03 -4.34
C ARG A 8 8.60 -9.39 -4.49
N GLU A 9 9.03 -9.96 -5.62
CA GLU A 9 10.44 -10.33 -5.85
C GLU A 9 11.38 -9.11 -5.85
N ALA A 10 11.02 -8.02 -6.53
CA ALA A 10 11.86 -6.80 -6.57
C ALA A 10 11.97 -6.11 -5.19
N ALA A 11 10.88 -6.09 -4.41
CA ALA A 11 10.91 -5.58 -3.04
C ALA A 11 11.67 -6.53 -2.09
N PHE A 12 11.63 -7.84 -2.34
CA PHE A 12 12.31 -8.88 -1.56
C PHE A 12 13.84 -8.85 -1.75
N GLU A 13 14.32 -8.69 -2.99
CA GLU A 13 15.77 -8.65 -3.28
C GLU A 13 16.47 -7.41 -2.70
N SER A 14 15.80 -6.26 -2.63
CA SER A 14 16.37 -5.05 -1.99
C SER A 14 16.50 -5.14 -0.46
N ARG A 15 15.83 -6.11 0.19
CA ARG A 15 15.71 -6.23 1.65
C ARG A 15 16.62 -7.27 2.30
N LEU A 16 17.21 -8.18 1.52
CA LEU A 16 18.00 -9.31 2.04
C LEU A 16 19.49 -9.02 2.31
N SER A 17 19.94 -7.76 2.23
CA SER A 17 21.32 -7.43 2.60
C SER A 17 21.55 -7.72 4.09
N LYS A 18 22.47 -8.64 4.39
CA LYS A 18 22.82 -9.00 5.78
C LYS A 18 23.38 -7.77 6.52
N PRO A 19 22.80 -7.37 7.67
CA PRO A 19 23.31 -6.23 8.42
C PRO A 19 24.72 -6.54 8.97
N THR A 20 25.60 -5.55 8.94
CA THR A 20 26.95 -5.66 9.51
C THR A 20 26.90 -5.41 11.02
N VAL A 21 27.84 -5.97 11.78
CA VAL A 21 27.91 -5.89 13.26
C VAL A 21 27.84 -4.45 13.80
N LYS A 22 28.24 -3.44 12.99
CA LYS A 22 28.17 -2.01 13.35
C LYS A 22 26.75 -1.42 13.23
N SER A 23 25.93 -1.83 12.26
CA SER A 23 24.54 -1.35 12.08
C SER A 23 23.57 -1.91 13.11
N VAL A 24 23.98 -2.94 13.84
CA VAL A 24 23.15 -3.68 14.79
C VAL A 24 23.05 -2.99 16.17
N ARG A 25 24.02 -2.15 16.55
CA ARG A 25 23.97 -1.36 17.80
C ARG A 25 23.12 -0.09 17.69
N GLU A 26 22.96 0.47 16.49
CA GLU A 26 22.11 1.66 16.23
C GLU A 26 20.61 1.31 16.05
N GLY A 27 20.26 0.02 15.91
CA GLY A 27 18.92 -0.44 15.53
C GLY A 27 17.86 -0.43 16.65
N HIS A 28 18.25 -0.28 17.93
CA HIS A 28 17.30 -0.29 19.07
C HIS A 28 16.41 0.96 19.14
N HIS A 29 16.81 2.06 18.50
CA HIS A 29 16.09 3.34 18.55
C HIS A 29 15.32 3.65 17.27
N ARG A 30 15.05 2.64 16.43
CA ARG A 30 14.31 2.82 15.18
C ARG A 30 13.27 1.72 15.01
N VAL A 31 12.18 2.08 14.34
CA VAL A 31 11.15 1.11 13.93
C VAL A 31 11.79 0.04 13.03
N GLN A 32 11.56 -1.23 13.37
CA GLN A 32 12.04 -2.38 12.61
C GLN A 32 10.89 -3.16 12.01
N VAL A 33 11.04 -3.61 10.77
CA VAL A 33 10.12 -4.56 10.11
C VAL A 33 10.87 -5.87 9.95
N ILE A 34 10.40 -6.92 10.61
CA ILE A 34 10.99 -8.26 10.65
C ILE A 34 10.09 -9.19 9.83
N LEU A 35 10.66 -9.77 8.78
CA LEU A 35 9.94 -10.68 7.88
C LEU A 35 9.72 -12.03 8.57
N ARG A 36 8.55 -12.65 8.38
CA ARG A 36 8.24 -13.98 8.92
C ARG A 36 9.28 -15.04 8.53
N GLU A 37 9.75 -14.98 7.30
CA GLU A 37 10.71 -15.93 6.72
C GLU A 37 12.09 -15.83 7.39
N SER A 38 12.40 -14.68 7.99
CA SER A 38 13.64 -14.49 8.76
C SER A 38 13.62 -15.13 10.15
N ILE A 39 12.48 -15.69 10.57
CA ILE A 39 12.33 -16.41 11.83
C ILE A 39 12.32 -17.91 11.54
N SER A 40 13.32 -18.63 12.03
CA SER A 40 13.49 -20.07 11.77
C SER A 40 12.29 -20.90 12.25
N ALA A 41 11.87 -21.84 11.42
CA ALA A 41 10.78 -22.76 11.70
C ALA A 41 11.27 -24.09 12.29
N VAL A 42 10.55 -24.57 13.30
CA VAL A 42 10.65 -25.90 13.88
C VAL A 42 9.35 -26.63 13.59
N ARG A 43 9.43 -27.90 13.14
CA ARG A 43 8.24 -28.69 12.80
C ARG A 43 8.07 -29.96 13.61
N GLU A 44 9.19 -30.48 14.08
CA GLU A 44 9.30 -31.71 14.83
C GLU A 44 10.41 -31.51 15.85
N MET A 45 10.29 -32.15 17.01
CA MET A 45 11.35 -32.22 18.01
C MET A 45 11.26 -33.55 18.75
N ASN A 46 12.35 -33.98 19.37
CA ASN A 46 12.31 -35.09 20.32
C ASN A 46 11.80 -34.59 21.68
N VAL A 47 10.65 -35.09 22.11
CA VAL A 47 10.10 -34.86 23.45
C VAL A 47 10.13 -36.21 24.18
N GLU A 48 10.88 -36.30 25.28
CA GLU A 48 11.02 -37.53 26.08
C GLU A 48 11.46 -38.75 25.27
N GLY A 49 12.37 -38.55 24.31
CA GLY A 49 12.90 -39.62 23.45
C GLY A 49 11.95 -40.06 22.34
N GLN A 50 10.79 -39.41 22.18
CA GLN A 50 9.88 -39.64 21.06
C GLN A 50 9.86 -38.45 20.11
N LYS A 51 9.88 -38.73 18.82
CA LYS A 51 9.77 -37.71 17.79
C LYS A 51 8.32 -37.21 17.73
N THR A 52 8.09 -35.97 18.13
CA THR A 52 6.77 -35.36 18.21
C THR A 52 6.60 -34.30 17.13
N TYR A 53 5.51 -34.39 16.37
CA TYR A 53 5.11 -33.38 15.40
C TYR A 53 4.48 -32.17 16.11
N LEU A 54 4.99 -30.97 15.82
CA LEU A 54 4.58 -29.72 16.47
C LEU A 54 3.69 -28.83 15.57
N GLY A 55 3.50 -29.20 14.31
CA GLY A 55 3.01 -28.25 13.30
C GLY A 55 4.16 -27.51 12.62
N GLU A 56 4.00 -26.21 12.40
CA GLU A 56 5.10 -25.28 12.12
C GLU A 56 5.12 -24.23 13.23
N VAL A 57 6.24 -24.13 13.94
CA VAL A 57 6.46 -23.18 15.04
C VAL A 57 7.64 -22.27 14.68
N ARG A 58 7.44 -20.96 14.61
CA ARG A 58 8.52 -19.97 14.44
C ARG A 58 8.57 -19.07 15.67
N ASN A 59 9.44 -19.41 16.60
CA ASN A 59 9.64 -18.62 17.81
C ASN A 59 10.36 -17.32 17.48
N PHE A 60 9.82 -16.17 17.88
CA PHE A 60 10.37 -14.86 17.61
C PHE A 60 11.78 -14.71 18.19
N LYS A 61 12.10 -15.37 19.31
CA LYS A 61 13.44 -15.42 19.89
C LYS A 61 14.47 -16.18 19.03
N ASN A 62 14.06 -16.86 17.96
CA ASN A 62 14.99 -17.41 16.97
C ASN A 62 15.53 -16.34 16.00
N ASN A 63 15.03 -15.11 16.06
CA ASN A 63 15.55 -13.97 15.33
C ASN A 63 16.48 -13.13 16.22
N GLU A 64 17.64 -12.73 15.70
CA GLU A 64 18.68 -12.00 16.44
C GLU A 64 18.20 -10.64 16.99
N PHE A 65 17.32 -9.95 16.28
CA PHE A 65 16.79 -8.67 16.75
C PHE A 65 15.71 -8.89 17.82
N LEU A 66 14.69 -9.71 17.50
CA LEU A 66 13.55 -9.96 18.39
C LEU A 66 13.97 -10.60 19.72
N SER A 67 14.97 -11.48 19.72
CA SER A 67 15.52 -12.08 20.95
C SER A 67 16.10 -11.08 21.95
N ARG A 68 16.54 -9.90 21.48
CA ARG A 68 17.11 -8.85 22.33
C ARG A 68 16.07 -7.87 22.84
N VAL A 69 15.05 -7.58 22.04
CA VAL A 69 14.06 -6.54 22.35
C VAL A 69 12.81 -7.08 23.03
N LEU A 70 12.49 -8.37 22.87
CA LEU A 70 11.37 -8.96 23.59
C LEU A 70 11.68 -9.06 25.09
N PRO A 71 10.70 -8.80 25.98
CA PRO A 71 10.85 -9.03 27.40
C PRO A 71 11.37 -10.43 27.69
N LYS A 72 12.26 -10.53 28.69
CA LYS A 72 12.90 -11.80 29.04
C LYS A 72 11.85 -12.88 29.27
N ASP A 73 10.79 -12.56 30.00
CA ASP A 73 9.69 -13.47 30.40
C ASP A 73 8.50 -13.45 29.44
N LEU A 74 8.77 -13.23 28.15
CA LEU A 74 7.78 -13.33 27.09
C LEU A 74 8.32 -14.16 25.93
N SER A 75 7.53 -15.10 25.46
CA SER A 75 7.78 -15.87 24.24
C SER A 75 6.57 -15.75 23.34
N ILE A 76 6.82 -15.47 22.06
CA ILE A 76 5.79 -15.36 21.01
C ILE A 76 6.25 -16.23 19.85
N SER A 77 5.36 -17.06 19.34
CA SER A 77 5.63 -17.90 18.17
C SER A 77 4.49 -17.83 17.17
N TRP A 78 4.84 -17.74 15.89
CA TRP A 78 3.91 -18.14 14.84
C TRP A 78 3.71 -19.64 14.92
N THR A 79 2.46 -20.09 14.97
CA THR A 79 2.11 -21.50 14.90
C THR A 79 1.16 -21.78 13.75
N ARG A 80 1.34 -22.92 13.10
CA ARG A 80 0.43 -23.43 12.07
C ARG A 80 0.24 -24.92 12.25
N LEU A 81 -1.01 -25.35 12.30
CA LEU A 81 -1.37 -26.76 12.25
C LEU A 81 -2.20 -27.03 10.99
N PRO A 82 -1.68 -27.78 10.02
CA PRO A 82 -2.41 -28.09 8.79
C PRO A 82 -3.70 -28.87 9.03
N GLY A 83 -4.59 -28.81 8.05
CA GLY A 83 -5.80 -29.62 7.97
C GLY A 83 -5.60 -31.11 8.28
N GLY A 84 -6.41 -31.66 9.18
CA GLY A 84 -6.38 -33.08 9.56
C GLY A 84 -5.16 -33.49 10.39
N ARG A 85 -4.21 -32.57 10.65
CA ARG A 85 -3.11 -32.81 11.58
C ARG A 85 -3.54 -32.48 13.00
N THR A 86 -2.93 -33.19 13.95
CA THR A 86 -3.17 -33.03 15.38
C THR A 86 -1.85 -32.76 16.08
N LEU A 87 -1.82 -31.72 16.91
CA LEU A 87 -0.84 -31.57 17.98
C LEU A 87 -1.34 -32.41 19.16
N PRO A 88 -0.62 -33.47 19.56
CA PRO A 88 -1.06 -34.33 20.66
C PRO A 88 -1.31 -33.56 21.95
N ALA A 89 -2.24 -34.07 22.76
CA ALA A 89 -2.54 -33.47 24.03
C ALA A 89 -1.32 -33.55 24.97
N HIS A 90 -0.96 -32.42 25.56
CA HIS A 90 0.16 -32.24 26.47
C HIS A 90 -0.24 -31.19 27.52
N PHE A 91 0.60 -31.01 28.53
CA PHE A 91 0.41 -29.97 29.54
C PHE A 91 1.75 -29.42 30.00
N HIS A 92 1.72 -28.24 30.61
CA HIS A 92 2.90 -27.51 31.03
C HIS A 92 2.60 -26.69 32.28
N PRO A 93 3.61 -26.41 33.13
CA PRO A 93 3.45 -25.72 34.41
C PRO A 93 3.17 -24.22 34.27
N CYS A 94 3.19 -23.67 33.05
CA CYS A 94 2.99 -22.25 32.80
C CYS A 94 1.65 -21.98 32.12
N ALA A 95 1.00 -20.87 32.46
CA ALA A 95 -0.14 -20.39 31.69
C ALA A 95 0.35 -19.94 30.30
N SER A 96 -0.45 -20.24 29.28
CA SER A 96 -0.16 -19.84 27.91
C SER A 96 -1.41 -19.34 27.21
N MET A 97 -1.22 -18.74 26.03
CA MET A 97 -2.30 -18.22 25.22
C MET A 97 -2.11 -18.61 23.76
N VAL A 98 -3.22 -18.92 23.10
CA VAL A 98 -3.28 -19.14 21.66
C VAL A 98 -4.25 -18.14 21.06
N ILE A 99 -3.79 -17.32 20.13
CA ILE A 99 -4.62 -16.35 19.41
C ILE A 99 -4.78 -16.86 17.98
N VAL A 100 -5.98 -17.30 17.61
CA VAL A 100 -6.25 -17.85 16.28
C VAL A 100 -6.39 -16.70 15.28
N THR A 101 -5.46 -16.64 14.32
CA THR A 101 -5.38 -15.54 13.35
C THR A 101 -6.02 -15.88 12.01
N LYS A 102 -6.10 -17.17 11.66
CA LYS A 102 -6.73 -17.65 10.42
C LYS A 102 -7.18 -19.11 10.57
N GLY A 103 -8.26 -19.48 9.87
CA GLY A 103 -8.73 -20.87 9.79
C GLY A 103 -9.53 -21.32 11.01
N SER A 104 -9.66 -22.63 11.17
CA SER A 104 -10.47 -23.26 12.22
C SER A 104 -9.90 -24.61 12.66
N GLY A 105 -10.34 -25.06 13.83
CA GLY A 105 -9.89 -26.30 14.42
C GLY A 105 -10.71 -26.68 15.63
N GLU A 106 -10.14 -27.56 16.44
CA GLU A 106 -10.71 -28.04 17.69
C GLU A 106 -9.60 -28.15 18.74
N SER A 107 -9.87 -27.68 19.95
CA SER A 107 -9.07 -28.01 21.13
C SER A 107 -9.41 -29.42 21.61
N ILE A 108 -8.42 -30.17 22.05
CA ILE A 108 -8.59 -31.53 22.60
C ILE A 108 -7.96 -31.61 23.99
N GLY A 109 -8.39 -32.55 24.84
CA GLY A 109 -7.84 -32.74 26.19
C GLY A 109 -8.89 -32.51 27.28
N ASP A 110 -8.56 -31.74 28.31
CA ASP A 110 -9.48 -31.40 29.41
C ASP A 110 -10.65 -30.52 28.96
N THR A 111 -10.47 -29.74 27.88
CA THR A 111 -11.54 -29.00 27.20
C THR A 111 -11.55 -29.39 25.73
N VAL A 112 -12.72 -29.81 25.24
CA VAL A 112 -12.95 -30.07 23.82
C VAL A 112 -13.91 -29.02 23.29
N ALA A 113 -13.42 -28.13 22.43
CA ALA A 113 -14.20 -27.03 21.90
C ALA A 113 -13.71 -26.61 20.51
N PRO A 114 -14.62 -26.20 19.61
CA PRO A 114 -14.23 -25.62 18.32
C PRO A 114 -13.48 -24.31 18.55
N VAL A 115 -12.51 -24.04 17.69
CA VAL A 115 -11.73 -22.80 17.68
C VAL A 115 -11.69 -22.24 16.27
N GLN A 116 -11.74 -20.92 16.12
CA GLN A 116 -11.78 -20.26 14.82
C GLN A 116 -11.06 -18.91 14.82
N SER A 117 -10.81 -18.35 13.63
CA SER A 117 -10.19 -17.04 13.48
C SER A 117 -10.88 -15.97 14.34
N GLY A 118 -10.06 -15.23 15.09
CA GLY A 118 -10.50 -14.22 16.03
C GLY A 118 -10.62 -14.71 17.48
N ASP A 119 -10.56 -16.02 17.75
CA ASP A 119 -10.59 -16.53 19.11
C ASP A 119 -9.26 -16.29 19.84
N VAL A 120 -9.37 -15.86 21.11
CA VAL A 120 -8.28 -15.79 22.07
C VAL A 120 -8.51 -16.87 23.12
N ILE A 121 -7.59 -17.83 23.18
CA ILE A 121 -7.69 -19.02 24.02
C ILE A 121 -6.68 -18.88 25.15
N GLN A 122 -7.17 -18.72 26.38
CA GLN A 122 -6.35 -18.84 27.58
C GLN A 122 -6.23 -20.32 27.96
N ILE A 123 -5.00 -20.77 28.13
CA ILE A 123 -4.64 -22.11 28.57
C ILE A 123 -4.05 -21.98 29.98
N PRO A 124 -4.78 -22.39 31.03
CA PRO A 124 -4.26 -22.38 32.39
C PRO A 124 -3.07 -23.33 32.57
N GLU A 125 -2.31 -23.11 33.64
CA GLU A 125 -1.27 -24.06 34.08
C GLU A 125 -1.86 -25.47 34.23
N TRP A 126 -1.09 -26.48 33.85
CA TRP A 126 -1.44 -27.90 34.01
C TRP A 126 -2.69 -28.37 33.24
N ASN A 127 -3.31 -27.51 32.42
CA ASN A 127 -4.36 -27.93 31.50
C ASN A 127 -3.79 -28.92 30.48
N LEU A 128 -4.40 -30.10 30.38
CA LEU A 128 -4.13 -31.01 29.26
C LEU A 128 -4.84 -30.48 28.02
N HIS A 129 -4.07 -30.03 27.04
CA HIS A 129 -4.58 -29.55 25.77
C HIS A 129 -3.76 -30.06 24.59
N GLY A 130 -4.43 -30.18 23.46
CA GLY A 130 -3.83 -30.24 22.14
C GLY A 130 -4.74 -29.51 21.16
N PHE A 131 -4.39 -29.55 19.89
CA PHE A 131 -5.21 -28.94 18.85
C PHE A 131 -5.28 -29.84 17.62
N ARG A 132 -6.40 -29.78 16.91
CA ARG A 132 -6.59 -30.40 15.60
C ARG A 132 -6.98 -29.33 14.59
N GLY A 133 -6.29 -29.29 13.45
CA GLY A 133 -6.64 -28.40 12.35
C GLY A 133 -7.82 -28.95 11.55
N HIS A 134 -8.80 -28.10 11.25
CA HIS A 134 -9.93 -28.44 10.38
C HIS A 134 -9.72 -27.94 8.96
N GLU A 135 -10.45 -28.52 8.01
CA GLU A 135 -10.44 -28.16 6.58
C GLU A 135 -9.05 -28.22 5.94
N ALA A 136 -8.88 -27.72 4.72
CA ALA A 136 -7.58 -27.74 4.03
C ALA A 136 -6.57 -26.73 4.62
N GLU A 137 -7.06 -25.58 5.08
CA GLU A 137 -6.23 -24.49 5.61
C GLU A 137 -5.68 -24.79 7.01
N GLY A 138 -6.36 -25.65 7.79
CA GLY A 138 -6.03 -25.87 9.20
C GLY A 138 -6.33 -24.64 10.04
N PHE A 139 -5.53 -24.41 11.09
CA PHE A 139 -5.54 -23.13 11.80
C PHE A 139 -4.14 -22.55 11.97
N HIS A 140 -4.07 -21.23 11.90
CA HIS A 140 -2.89 -20.42 12.10
C HIS A 140 -3.12 -19.59 13.37
N ALA A 141 -2.08 -19.48 14.20
CA ALA A 141 -2.18 -18.76 15.44
C ALA A 141 -0.86 -18.10 15.84
N LEU A 142 -0.96 -17.22 16.84
CA LEU A 142 0.16 -16.88 17.71
C LEU A 142 0.05 -17.70 18.99
N SER A 143 1.14 -18.37 19.36
CA SER A 143 1.29 -18.98 20.67
C SER A 143 2.15 -18.07 21.54
N ILE A 144 1.62 -17.67 22.69
CA ILE A 144 2.24 -16.73 23.62
C ILE A 144 2.42 -17.41 24.97
N GLN A 145 3.63 -17.34 25.52
CA GLN A 145 3.96 -17.82 26.87
C GLN A 145 4.56 -16.68 27.70
N PHE A 146 4.14 -16.57 28.95
CA PHE A 146 4.63 -15.56 29.91
C PHE A 146 5.80 -16.11 30.73
N GLN A 147 6.79 -16.66 30.03
CA GLN A 147 8.03 -17.16 30.62
C GLN A 147 9.19 -17.01 29.65
N SER A 148 10.41 -17.20 30.15
CA SER A 148 11.61 -16.93 29.37
C SER A 148 11.92 -17.93 28.27
N THR A 149 11.51 -19.18 28.45
CA THR A 149 11.79 -20.31 27.55
C THR A 149 10.48 -20.77 26.90
N ALA A 150 10.42 -20.88 25.57
CA ALA A 150 9.22 -21.43 24.93
C ALA A 150 9.06 -22.92 25.24
N ILE A 151 7.82 -23.40 25.32
CA ILE A 151 7.50 -24.78 25.72
C ILE A 151 8.25 -25.83 24.88
N PHE A 152 8.51 -25.54 23.60
CA PHE A 152 9.19 -26.42 22.64
C PHE A 152 10.58 -25.91 22.21
N SER A 153 11.30 -25.20 23.07
CA SER A 153 12.61 -24.62 22.71
C SER A 153 13.83 -25.48 23.08
N SER A 154 13.66 -26.57 23.83
CA SER A 154 14.75 -27.48 24.22
C SER A 154 14.28 -28.94 24.20
N GLU A 155 15.07 -29.81 23.54
CA GLU A 155 14.85 -31.27 23.59
C GLU A 155 15.32 -31.89 24.93
N GLU A 156 16.30 -31.26 25.59
CA GLU A 156 16.86 -31.76 26.87
C GLU A 156 16.00 -31.38 28.09
N ARG A 157 15.21 -30.30 27.97
CA ARG A 157 14.30 -29.78 29.01
C ARG A 157 13.05 -29.16 28.37
N PRO A 158 12.16 -29.94 27.76
CA PRO A 158 10.87 -29.40 27.34
C PRO A 158 10.12 -28.95 28.61
N GLU A 159 9.49 -27.77 28.60
CA GLU A 159 8.69 -27.26 29.73
C GLU A 159 7.32 -27.97 29.78
N THR A 160 7.30 -29.27 29.49
CA THR A 160 6.14 -30.16 29.55
C THR A 160 6.47 -31.27 30.55
N SER A 161 5.62 -31.50 31.54
CA SER A 161 5.78 -32.57 32.54
C SER A 161 4.59 -33.52 32.47
N TYR A 162 4.73 -34.76 32.94
CA TYR A 162 3.63 -35.73 33.09
C TYR A 162 3.27 -36.00 34.57
N VAL A 163 3.89 -35.30 35.51
CA VAL A 163 3.82 -35.59 36.94
C VAL A 163 3.17 -34.41 37.67
N ASP A 164 2.13 -34.70 38.47
CA ASP A 164 1.47 -33.83 39.48
C ASP A 164 0.21 -33.00 39.09
N ARG A 165 -0.34 -33.13 37.87
CA ARG A 165 -1.56 -32.38 37.48
C ARG A 165 -2.84 -32.75 38.27
N ASN A 166 -2.87 -33.92 38.91
CA ASN A 166 -4.08 -34.46 39.55
C ASN A 166 -4.49 -33.70 40.83
N ASN A 167 -3.61 -32.85 41.36
CA ASN A 167 -3.87 -32.03 42.53
C ASN A 167 -4.52 -30.67 42.20
N VAL A 168 -4.65 -30.32 40.91
CA VAL A 168 -5.35 -29.10 40.45
C VAL A 168 -6.76 -29.47 39.98
N PRO A 169 -7.83 -28.84 40.53
CA PRO A 169 -9.21 -29.10 40.11
C PRO A 169 -9.43 -28.90 38.61
N ILE A 170 -10.30 -29.73 38.02
CA ILE A 170 -10.51 -29.72 36.56
C ILE A 170 -11.15 -28.41 36.08
N GLU A 171 -11.97 -27.80 36.92
CA GLU A 171 -12.62 -26.50 36.73
C GLU A 171 -11.62 -25.35 36.64
N ASP A 172 -10.55 -25.39 37.44
CA ASP A 172 -9.53 -24.35 37.49
C ASP A 172 -8.58 -24.40 36.30
N ARG A 173 -8.50 -25.57 35.65
CA ARG A 173 -7.68 -25.79 34.47
C ARG A 173 -8.45 -25.78 33.16
N GLN A 174 -9.74 -25.45 33.10
CA GLN A 174 -10.47 -25.39 31.81
C GLN A 174 -9.95 -24.28 30.89
N LEU A 175 -9.91 -24.54 29.58
CA LEU A 175 -9.64 -23.50 28.58
C LEU A 175 -10.71 -22.41 28.66
N LYS A 176 -10.29 -21.16 28.50
CA LYS A 176 -11.22 -20.03 28.37
C LYS A 176 -11.07 -19.43 26.99
N ILE A 177 -12.14 -19.48 26.20
CA ILE A 177 -12.17 -19.01 24.82
C ILE A 177 -12.98 -17.72 24.76
N VAL A 178 -12.35 -16.65 24.29
CA VAL A 178 -12.99 -15.34 24.08
C VAL A 178 -12.94 -15.02 22.60
N SER A 179 -14.11 -14.95 21.97
CA SER A 179 -14.19 -14.59 20.56
C SER A 179 -13.96 -13.09 20.37
N ARG A 180 -13.29 -12.69 19.28
CA ARG A 180 -13.13 -11.28 18.88
C ARG A 180 -14.46 -10.51 18.90
N ASN A 181 -15.57 -11.14 18.54
CA ASN A 181 -16.89 -10.49 18.49
C ASN A 181 -17.45 -10.14 19.89
N GLN A 182 -16.86 -10.68 20.95
CA GLN A 182 -17.20 -10.34 22.34
C GLN A 182 -16.43 -9.10 22.84
N LEU A 183 -15.44 -8.62 22.08
CA LEU A 183 -14.65 -7.45 22.45
C LEU A 183 -15.27 -6.18 21.85
N PRO A 184 -15.49 -5.13 22.66
CA PRO A 184 -16.02 -3.87 22.16
C PRO A 184 -15.06 -3.22 21.17
N GLU A 185 -15.63 -2.58 20.17
CA GLU A 185 -14.90 -1.86 19.14
C GLU A 185 -14.74 -0.38 19.48
N ILE A 186 -13.55 0.14 19.22
CA ILE A 186 -13.24 1.57 19.23
C ILE A 186 -12.69 1.89 17.84
N SER A 187 -13.34 2.82 17.13
CA SER A 187 -12.88 3.25 15.82
C SER A 187 -12.41 4.70 15.74
N LYS A 188 -12.82 5.51 16.72
CA LYS A 188 -12.49 6.93 16.79
C LYS A 188 -12.25 7.34 18.24
N ILE A 189 -11.44 8.37 18.40
CA ILE A 189 -11.20 9.03 19.69
C ILE A 189 -11.23 10.55 19.49
N GLU A 190 -11.64 11.27 20.51
CA GLU A 190 -11.64 12.73 20.51
C GLU A 190 -10.51 13.23 21.42
N ILE A 191 -9.60 14.01 20.85
CA ILE A 191 -8.45 14.58 21.55
C ILE A 191 -8.40 16.05 21.17
N ASP A 192 -8.42 16.94 22.17
CA ASP A 192 -8.38 18.39 21.99
C ASP A 192 -9.45 18.91 21.01
N GLY A 193 -10.67 18.36 21.09
CA GLY A 193 -11.80 18.70 20.22
C GLY A 193 -11.69 18.21 18.77
N THR A 194 -10.64 17.45 18.44
CA THR A 194 -10.44 16.84 17.12
C THR A 194 -10.74 15.35 17.17
N THR A 195 -11.64 14.89 16.30
CA THR A 195 -11.90 13.45 16.13
C THR A 195 -10.79 12.81 15.29
N ARG A 196 -10.11 11.82 15.84
CA ARG A 196 -9.03 11.05 15.20
C ARG A 196 -9.52 9.65 14.83
N ASN A 197 -9.21 9.19 13.62
CA ASN A 197 -9.51 7.83 13.18
C ASN A 197 -8.47 6.85 13.75
N LEU A 198 -8.93 5.74 14.31
CA LEU A 198 -8.07 4.66 14.82
C LEU A 198 -8.09 3.42 13.93
N GLY A 199 -8.92 3.40 12.88
CA GLY A 199 -9.31 2.16 12.21
C GLY A 199 -10.33 1.42 13.09
N LYS A 200 -10.15 0.11 13.26
CA LYS A 200 -10.90 -0.70 14.23
C LYS A 200 -9.93 -1.23 15.28
N VAL A 201 -10.21 -0.96 16.55
CA VAL A 201 -9.42 -1.42 17.71
C VAL A 201 -10.32 -2.17 18.68
N GLN A 202 -9.93 -3.39 19.07
CA GLN A 202 -10.64 -4.20 20.06
C GLN A 202 -9.67 -4.68 21.14
N ASN A 203 -9.65 -3.97 22.27
CA ASN A 203 -8.73 -4.22 23.37
C ASN A 203 -9.10 -5.50 24.12
N PHE A 204 -8.11 -6.36 24.38
CA PHE A 204 -8.36 -7.61 25.11
C PHE A 204 -8.71 -7.34 26.58
N SER A 205 -8.15 -6.27 27.17
CA SER A 205 -8.44 -5.84 28.55
C SER A 205 -9.91 -5.42 28.77
N ALA A 206 -10.69 -5.20 27.71
CA ALA A 206 -12.12 -4.96 27.82
C ALA A 206 -12.91 -6.22 28.25
N ASN A 207 -12.31 -7.41 28.13
CA ASN A 207 -12.85 -8.65 28.66
C ASN A 207 -12.17 -9.01 29.99
N SER A 208 -12.96 -9.23 31.04
CA SER A 208 -12.43 -9.47 32.40
C SER A 208 -11.65 -10.78 32.53
N THR A 209 -11.97 -11.80 31.73
CA THR A 209 -11.23 -13.07 31.70
C THR A 209 -9.83 -12.85 31.14
N LEU A 210 -9.72 -12.18 29.99
CA LEU A 210 -8.44 -11.86 29.38
C LEU A 210 -7.62 -10.90 30.24
N LYS A 211 -8.25 -9.85 30.80
CA LYS A 211 -7.57 -8.88 31.69
C LYS A 211 -6.93 -9.54 32.91
N LYS A 212 -7.59 -10.55 33.51
CA LYS A 212 -7.05 -11.30 34.64
C LYS A 212 -5.94 -12.28 34.25
N ALA A 213 -5.89 -12.67 32.98
CA ALA A 213 -4.94 -13.67 32.49
C ALA A 213 -3.58 -13.07 32.10
N PHE A 214 -3.51 -11.75 31.86
CA PHE A 214 -2.28 -11.11 31.38
C PHE A 214 -1.43 -10.60 32.54
N PRO A 215 -0.09 -10.75 32.44
CA PRO A 215 0.81 -10.09 33.38
C PRO A 215 0.82 -8.58 33.16
N GLU A 216 1.27 -7.83 34.17
CA GLU A 216 1.30 -6.36 34.15
C GLU A 216 2.23 -5.75 33.08
N TYR A 217 3.05 -6.55 32.40
CA TYR A 217 3.94 -6.12 31.32
C TYR A 217 3.41 -6.48 29.93
N PHE A 218 2.15 -6.90 29.81
CA PHE A 218 1.57 -7.31 28.52
C PHE A 218 0.14 -6.80 28.35
N SER A 219 -0.09 -6.16 27.20
CA SER A 219 -1.43 -5.87 26.71
C SER A 219 -1.49 -6.07 25.20
N ALA A 220 -2.68 -6.41 24.70
CA ALA A 220 -2.89 -6.67 23.29
C ALA A 220 -4.28 -6.21 22.84
N ALA A 221 -4.39 -5.92 21.54
CA ALA A 221 -5.63 -5.59 20.87
C ALA A 221 -5.65 -6.14 19.44
N TRP A 222 -6.83 -6.52 18.96
CA TRP A 222 -7.05 -6.64 17.53
C TRP A 222 -7.09 -5.26 16.91
N VAL A 223 -6.37 -5.07 15.80
CA VAL A 223 -6.41 -3.82 15.03
C VAL A 223 -6.66 -4.11 13.55
N GLU A 224 -7.40 -3.22 12.88
CA GLU A 224 -7.71 -3.30 11.46
C GLU A 224 -7.74 -1.90 10.86
N LEU A 225 -7.14 -1.75 9.68
CA LEU A 225 -7.27 -0.57 8.83
C LEU A 225 -7.71 -1.04 7.45
N LEU A 226 -8.86 -0.54 7.00
CA LEU A 226 -9.34 -0.81 5.64
C LEU A 226 -8.47 -0.10 4.60
N SER A 227 -8.64 -0.46 3.33
CA SER A 227 -7.94 0.21 2.24
C SER A 227 -8.22 1.71 2.24
N GLY A 228 -7.15 2.52 2.24
CA GLY A 228 -7.23 3.98 2.31
C GLY A 228 -7.41 4.54 3.71
N GLU A 229 -7.71 3.72 4.72
CA GLU A 229 -7.71 4.18 6.12
C GLU A 229 -6.29 4.40 6.63
N ARG A 230 -6.17 5.36 7.56
CA ARG A 230 -4.90 5.73 8.16
C ARG A 230 -5.07 5.91 9.66
N LEU A 231 -4.20 5.24 10.40
CA LEU A 231 -3.85 5.64 11.75
C LEU A 231 -2.78 6.71 11.66
N GLU A 232 -3.12 7.92 12.11
CA GLU A 232 -2.22 9.05 12.08
C GLU A 232 -0.93 8.81 12.84
N GLU A 233 0.09 9.59 12.50
CA GLU A 233 1.39 9.46 13.14
C GLU A 233 1.33 9.96 14.57
N HIS A 234 1.82 9.12 15.48
CA HIS A 234 1.81 9.37 16.90
C HIS A 234 3.09 8.83 17.53
N VAL A 235 3.28 9.18 18.79
CA VAL A 235 4.38 8.71 19.64
C VAL A 235 3.78 8.19 20.94
N HIS A 236 4.38 7.17 21.50
CA HIS A 236 4.07 6.65 22.83
C HIS A 236 5.35 6.28 23.58
N ASP A 237 5.30 6.28 24.91
CA ASP A 237 6.48 6.13 25.79
C ASP A 237 6.77 4.66 26.16
N THR A 238 6.04 3.72 25.56
CA THR A 238 6.22 2.28 25.75
C THR A 238 6.75 1.64 24.47
N ASP A 239 7.48 0.54 24.58
CA ASP A 239 7.79 -0.29 23.41
C ASP A 239 6.53 -1.03 22.96
N SER A 240 6.33 -1.13 21.65
CA SER A 240 5.19 -1.83 21.08
C SER A 240 5.57 -2.70 19.89
N MET A 241 4.67 -3.61 19.55
CA MET A 241 4.82 -4.54 18.45
C MET A 241 3.51 -4.68 17.70
N ILE A 242 3.55 -4.55 16.38
CA ILE A 242 2.42 -4.82 15.49
C ILE A 242 2.72 -6.06 14.67
N ILE A 243 1.83 -7.05 14.69
CA ILE A 243 2.01 -8.32 14.00
C ILE A 243 0.92 -8.44 12.93
N LEU A 244 1.28 -8.37 11.65
CA LEU A 244 0.30 -8.43 10.56
C LEU A 244 -0.19 -9.87 10.37
N THR A 245 -1.49 -10.06 10.54
CA THR A 245 -2.12 -11.38 10.46
C THR A 245 -2.80 -11.61 9.11
N GLU A 246 -3.23 -10.55 8.44
CA GLU A 246 -3.86 -10.59 7.11
C GLU A 246 -3.60 -9.28 6.35
N GLY A 247 -3.50 -9.36 5.02
CA GLY A 247 -3.52 -8.19 4.14
C GLY A 247 -2.18 -7.47 3.99
N GLN A 248 -2.24 -6.18 3.65
CA GLN A 248 -1.07 -5.35 3.41
C GLN A 248 -1.32 -3.88 3.77
N GLY A 249 -0.25 -3.17 4.10
CA GLY A 249 -0.31 -1.79 4.52
C GLY A 249 1.01 -1.07 4.28
N GLU A 250 1.13 0.09 4.88
CA GLU A 250 2.35 0.87 4.94
C GLU A 250 2.56 1.36 6.37
N VAL A 251 3.80 1.28 6.86
CA VAL A 251 4.22 2.00 8.07
C VAL A 251 4.65 3.41 7.67
N CYS A 252 4.33 4.40 8.49
CA CYS A 252 4.70 5.81 8.29
C CYS A 252 5.41 6.37 9.52
N GLY A 253 5.92 7.61 9.44
CA GLY A 253 6.69 8.26 10.51
C GLY A 253 8.21 8.11 10.32
N ASP A 254 8.93 7.74 11.38
CA ASP A 254 10.40 7.58 11.36
C ASP A 254 10.87 6.44 10.44
N ARG A 255 9.95 5.54 10.08
CA ARG A 255 10.13 4.55 9.02
C ARG A 255 8.94 4.60 8.08
N VAL A 256 9.24 4.60 6.78
CA VAL A 256 8.24 4.53 5.71
C VAL A 256 8.48 3.27 4.88
N GLY A 257 7.40 2.56 4.55
CA GLY A 257 7.47 1.49 3.56
C GLY A 257 6.41 0.40 3.74
N PRO A 258 6.29 -0.51 2.75
CA PRO A 258 5.21 -1.47 2.73
C PRO A 258 5.45 -2.62 3.71
N ILE A 259 4.35 -3.05 4.31
CA ILE A 259 4.22 -4.14 5.28
C ILE A 259 3.18 -5.15 4.78
N PHE A 260 3.41 -6.42 5.03
CA PHE A 260 2.60 -7.52 4.51
C PHE A 260 2.23 -8.53 5.60
N GLU A 261 1.22 -9.36 5.34
CA GLU A 261 0.90 -10.52 6.16
C GLU A 261 2.15 -11.31 6.58
N GLY A 262 2.28 -11.56 7.88
CA GLY A 262 3.41 -12.24 8.50
C GLY A 262 4.49 -11.31 9.05
N ASP A 263 4.56 -10.06 8.59
CA ASP A 263 5.53 -9.09 9.09
C ASP A 263 5.28 -8.75 10.56
N VAL A 264 6.38 -8.61 11.31
CA VAL A 264 6.40 -8.13 12.69
C VAL A 264 7.06 -6.76 12.69
N ILE A 265 6.33 -5.74 13.11
CA ILE A 265 6.84 -4.37 13.25
C ILE A 265 7.10 -4.13 14.72
N TYR A 266 8.36 -3.90 15.09
CA TYR A 266 8.72 -3.45 16.43
C TYR A 266 8.92 -1.94 16.43
N VAL A 267 8.27 -1.26 17.37
CA VAL A 267 8.26 0.18 17.52
C VAL A 267 8.82 0.51 18.91
N PRO A 268 10.07 1.00 19.01
CA PRO A 268 10.62 1.46 20.27
C PRO A 268 9.85 2.66 20.83
N ALA A 269 9.83 2.79 22.15
CA ALA A 269 9.32 3.96 22.85
C ALA A 269 9.91 5.25 22.27
N GLY A 270 9.07 6.29 22.14
CA GLY A 270 9.46 7.59 21.61
C GLY A 270 9.54 7.67 20.08
N CYS A 271 9.50 6.56 19.35
CA CYS A 271 9.52 6.59 17.89
C CYS A 271 8.20 7.12 17.31
N ARG A 272 8.28 8.06 16.37
CA ARG A 272 7.13 8.53 15.61
C ARG A 272 6.76 7.47 14.58
N HIS A 273 5.51 7.05 14.61
CA HIS A 273 5.03 6.06 13.66
C HIS A 273 3.52 6.19 13.42
N GLY A 274 3.06 5.65 12.30
CA GLY A 274 1.65 5.53 11.95
C GLY A 274 1.46 4.38 10.95
N PHE A 275 0.23 4.11 10.55
CA PHE A 275 -0.07 3.02 9.62
C PHE A 275 -1.15 3.41 8.62
N SER A 276 -1.04 2.90 7.40
CA SER A 276 -2.09 3.03 6.38
C SER A 276 -2.46 1.67 5.82
N GLY A 277 -3.75 1.40 5.69
CA GLY A 277 -4.26 0.23 4.99
C GLY A 277 -4.10 0.42 3.48
N THR A 278 -3.47 -0.53 2.80
CA THR A 278 -3.24 -0.47 1.34
C THR A 278 -3.81 -1.71 0.64
N GLY A 279 -3.71 -1.77 -0.69
CA GLY A 279 -4.26 -2.87 -1.47
C GLY A 279 -5.80 -2.87 -1.50
N GLY A 280 -6.42 -4.00 -1.84
CA GLY A 280 -7.89 -4.05 -1.99
C GLY A 280 -8.69 -4.08 -0.69
N GLN A 281 -8.07 -4.50 0.43
CA GLN A 281 -8.78 -4.77 1.69
C GLN A 281 -8.11 -4.13 2.92
N GLY A 282 -6.92 -3.52 2.79
CA GLY A 282 -6.16 -3.04 3.93
C GLY A 282 -5.44 -4.18 4.67
N PHE A 283 -5.32 -4.08 6.00
CA PHE A 283 -4.70 -5.11 6.83
C PHE A 283 -5.42 -5.33 8.17
N LYS A 284 -5.22 -6.52 8.72
CA LYS A 284 -5.54 -6.87 10.11
C LYS A 284 -4.26 -7.26 10.83
N ALA A 285 -4.14 -6.86 12.09
CA ALA A 285 -2.98 -7.13 12.89
C ALA A 285 -3.34 -7.32 14.38
N LEU A 286 -2.36 -7.78 15.13
CA LEU A 286 -2.34 -7.66 16.58
C LEU A 286 -1.41 -6.52 16.97
N SER A 287 -1.92 -5.63 17.82
CA SER A 287 -1.12 -4.59 18.47
C SER A 287 -0.81 -5.04 19.88
N ILE A 288 0.47 -5.11 20.23
CA ILE A 288 0.98 -5.55 21.54
C ILE A 288 1.77 -4.39 22.14
N GLN A 289 1.51 -4.08 23.41
CA GLN A 289 2.32 -3.16 24.20
C GLN A 289 2.96 -3.90 25.36
N PHE A 290 4.23 -3.59 25.66
CA PHE A 290 4.97 -4.22 26.75
C PHE A 290 4.71 -3.51 28.10
N GLN A 291 3.42 -3.37 28.43
CA GLN A 291 2.88 -2.75 29.64
C GLN A 291 1.44 -3.23 29.89
N ASN A 292 0.87 -2.91 31.05
CA ASN A 292 -0.43 -3.42 31.53
C ASN A 292 -1.64 -2.88 30.74
N SER A 293 -1.46 -1.79 30.00
CA SER A 293 -2.56 -1.07 29.35
C SER A 293 -2.32 -0.88 27.86
N SER A 294 -3.37 -1.11 27.07
CA SER A 294 -3.37 -0.76 25.64
C SER A 294 -3.35 0.76 25.44
N LEU A 295 -2.77 1.20 24.33
CA LEU A 295 -2.64 2.62 23.95
C LEU A 295 -3.98 3.38 23.97
N TYR A 296 -5.08 2.70 23.63
CA TYR A 296 -6.41 3.29 23.49
C TYR A 296 -7.43 2.73 24.50
N GLU A 297 -6.97 2.14 25.62
CA GLU A 297 -7.88 1.61 26.65
C GLU A 297 -8.74 2.72 27.29
N SER A 298 -8.17 3.92 27.48
CA SER A 298 -8.90 5.11 27.93
C SER A 298 -9.17 6.06 26.78
N LYS A 299 -10.44 6.25 26.41
CA LYS A 299 -10.85 7.23 25.39
C LYS A 299 -10.58 8.67 25.78
N ARG A 300 -10.49 8.97 27.09
CA ARG A 300 -10.24 10.33 27.60
C ARG A 300 -8.75 10.63 27.77
N HIS A 301 -7.96 9.60 28.00
CA HIS A 301 -6.53 9.71 28.27
C HIS A 301 -5.79 8.60 27.50
N PRO A 302 -5.78 8.65 26.16
CA PRO A 302 -5.01 7.69 25.37
C PRO A 302 -3.53 7.86 25.68
N GLN A 303 -2.78 6.76 25.67
CA GLN A 303 -1.34 6.76 25.97
C GLN A 303 -0.49 7.04 24.73
N VAL A 304 -1.01 7.89 23.85
CA VAL A 304 -0.34 8.34 22.64
C VAL A 304 -0.42 9.85 22.56
N ARG A 305 0.62 10.46 22.01
CA ARG A 305 0.59 11.85 21.57
C ARG A 305 0.59 11.84 20.05
N PHE A 306 -0.56 12.20 19.47
CA PHE A 306 -0.64 12.44 18.03
C PHE A 306 0.26 13.62 17.70
N ILE A 307 1.09 13.44 16.67
CA ILE A 307 1.91 14.53 16.17
C ILE A 307 0.99 15.37 15.29
N GLU A 308 0.88 16.68 15.58
CA GLU A 308 0.21 17.63 14.68
C GLU A 308 0.91 17.58 13.33
N SER A 309 0.42 16.72 12.44
CA SER A 309 0.86 16.74 11.08
C SER A 309 0.24 17.98 10.45
N LYS A 310 1.08 18.89 9.92
CA LYS A 310 0.69 19.55 8.65
C LYS A 310 0.15 18.44 7.76
N GLN A 311 -1.06 18.60 7.22
CA GLN A 311 -1.72 17.59 6.37
C GLN A 311 -0.68 16.81 5.55
N VAL A 312 -0.54 15.52 5.82
CA VAL A 312 0.37 14.67 5.04
C VAL A 312 -0.33 14.36 3.73
N GLY A 313 0.32 14.70 2.62
CA GLY A 313 -0.25 14.63 1.29
C GLY A 313 -0.86 15.95 0.82
N MET A 314 -1.32 15.95 -0.43
CA MET A 314 -1.79 17.14 -1.13
C MET A 314 -3.31 17.19 -1.12
N THR A 315 -3.91 18.33 -0.76
CA THR A 315 -5.34 18.51 -0.96
C THR A 315 -5.69 18.57 -2.44
N PHE A 316 -6.95 18.27 -2.79
CA PHE A 316 -7.41 18.39 -4.18
C PHE A 316 -7.23 19.81 -4.75
N VAL A 317 -7.41 20.85 -3.92
CA VAL A 317 -7.19 22.24 -4.34
C VAL A 317 -5.72 22.50 -4.64
N GLU A 318 -4.80 22.12 -3.74
CA GLU A 318 -3.36 22.23 -3.99
C GLU A 318 -2.91 21.45 -5.22
N PHE A 319 -3.53 20.30 -5.48
CA PHE A 319 -3.27 19.48 -6.66
C PHE A 319 -3.66 20.18 -7.98
N LEU A 320 -4.82 20.85 -8.00
CA LEU A 320 -5.23 21.67 -9.13
C LEU A 320 -4.31 22.89 -9.32
N GLU A 321 -3.97 23.58 -8.24
CA GLU A 321 -3.05 24.72 -8.26
C GLU A 321 -1.65 24.32 -8.77
N LEU A 322 -1.19 23.12 -8.43
CA LEU A 322 0.07 22.59 -8.94
C LEU A 322 0.01 22.34 -10.45
N ASN A 323 -1.08 21.77 -10.97
CA ASN A 323 -1.25 21.60 -12.41
C ASN A 323 -1.24 22.95 -13.14
N GLU A 324 -1.89 23.96 -12.56
CA GLU A 324 -1.89 25.31 -13.12
C GLU A 324 -0.49 25.94 -13.14
N LYS A 325 0.33 25.71 -12.10
CA LYS A 325 1.75 26.12 -12.11
C LYS A 325 2.53 25.44 -13.24
N PHE A 326 2.29 24.17 -13.51
CA PHE A 326 2.93 23.48 -14.65
C PHE A 326 2.44 24.03 -15.99
N ALA A 327 1.14 24.29 -16.14
CA ALA A 327 0.58 24.92 -17.33
C ALA A 327 1.19 26.31 -17.60
N GLN A 328 1.41 27.12 -16.55
CA GLN A 328 2.08 28.42 -16.65
C GLN A 328 3.56 28.28 -17.03
N ARG A 329 4.26 27.26 -16.53
CA ARG A 329 5.64 26.96 -16.94
C ARG A 329 5.69 26.54 -18.40
N PHE A 330 4.76 25.69 -18.82
CA PHE A 330 4.64 25.20 -20.20
C PHE A 330 4.44 26.31 -21.22
N GLN A 331 3.71 27.38 -20.88
CA GLN A 331 3.57 28.57 -21.74
C GLN A 331 4.89 29.29 -22.04
N LYS A 332 5.97 29.00 -21.28
CA LYS A 332 7.32 29.53 -21.54
C LYS A 332 8.11 28.69 -22.54
N ASN A 333 7.56 27.59 -23.05
CA ASN A 333 8.20 26.78 -24.08
C ASN A 333 8.55 27.61 -25.32
N ALA A 334 9.69 27.30 -25.96
CA ALA A 334 10.19 28.01 -27.14
C ALA A 334 9.20 28.05 -28.31
N ILE A 335 8.28 27.08 -28.42
CA ILE A 335 7.23 27.04 -29.45
C ILE A 335 6.32 28.28 -29.39
N PHE A 336 6.12 28.87 -28.20
CA PHE A 336 5.27 30.05 -27.99
C PHE A 336 5.99 31.38 -28.25
N SER A 337 7.27 31.34 -28.65
CA SER A 337 8.06 32.55 -28.89
C SER A 337 7.59 33.33 -30.12
N THR A 338 7.80 34.65 -30.08
CA THR A 338 7.51 35.54 -31.22
C THR A 338 8.28 35.15 -32.49
N GLU A 339 9.48 34.60 -32.34
CA GLU A 339 10.29 34.10 -33.44
C GLU A 339 9.58 32.97 -34.20
N ILE A 340 9.08 31.95 -33.49
CA ILE A 340 8.33 30.84 -34.09
C ILE A 340 7.07 31.35 -34.77
N LYS A 341 6.34 32.26 -34.10
CA LYS A 341 5.14 32.89 -34.66
C LYS A 341 5.41 33.59 -36.00
N LEU A 342 6.57 34.23 -36.16
CA LEU A 342 6.99 34.86 -37.43
C LEU A 342 7.37 33.82 -38.48
N LEU A 343 8.10 32.76 -38.10
CA LEU A 343 8.49 31.69 -39.02
C LEU A 343 7.29 30.95 -39.61
N LEU A 344 6.25 30.71 -38.80
CA LEU A 344 5.02 30.01 -39.20
C LEU A 344 4.15 30.77 -40.22
N LYS A 345 4.44 32.04 -40.51
CA LYS A 345 3.82 32.76 -41.64
C LYS A 345 4.22 32.17 -43.00
N ARG A 346 5.29 31.38 -43.06
CA ARG A 346 5.74 30.71 -44.29
C ARG A 346 5.08 29.34 -44.41
N ARG A 347 4.43 29.06 -45.55
CA ARG A 347 3.70 27.80 -45.80
C ARG A 347 4.52 26.54 -45.52
N HIS A 348 5.79 26.51 -45.94
CA HIS A 348 6.68 25.38 -45.66
C HIS A 348 6.90 25.14 -44.15
N ARG A 349 7.07 26.20 -43.36
CA ARG A 349 7.26 26.10 -41.90
C ARG A 349 5.98 25.66 -41.20
N LYS A 350 4.81 26.12 -41.67
CA LYS A 350 3.50 25.58 -41.23
C LYS A 350 3.40 24.08 -41.51
N ASN A 351 3.81 23.62 -42.69
CA ASN A 351 3.76 22.20 -43.02
C ASN A 351 4.65 21.36 -42.09
N ILE A 352 5.82 21.86 -41.69
CA ILE A 352 6.66 21.19 -40.68
C ILE A 352 5.90 21.04 -39.36
N LEU A 353 5.23 22.09 -38.89
CA LEU A 353 4.40 22.03 -37.69
C LEU A 353 3.32 20.95 -37.81
N LEU A 354 2.55 20.95 -38.90
CA LEU A 354 1.49 19.95 -39.12
C LEU A 354 2.06 18.53 -39.20
N ASN A 355 3.25 18.35 -39.78
CA ASN A 355 3.93 17.06 -39.80
C ASN A 355 4.27 16.57 -38.38
N CYS A 356 4.74 17.46 -37.51
CA CYS A 356 5.01 17.15 -36.10
C CYS A 356 3.71 16.80 -35.34
N LEU A 357 2.65 17.59 -35.55
CA LEU A 357 1.34 17.34 -34.94
C LEU A 357 0.75 15.99 -35.37
N GLN A 358 1.04 15.50 -36.57
CA GLN A 358 0.59 14.16 -36.98
C GLN A 358 1.22 13.04 -36.14
N VAL A 359 2.49 13.19 -35.72
CA VAL A 359 3.15 12.19 -34.86
C VAL A 359 2.42 12.08 -33.52
N MET A 360 2.07 13.24 -32.93
CA MET A 360 1.24 13.30 -31.73
C MET A 360 -0.15 12.71 -31.98
N SER A 361 -0.83 13.15 -33.05
CA SER A 361 -2.22 12.74 -33.34
C SER A 361 -2.33 11.22 -33.56
N ASN A 362 -1.40 10.61 -34.31
CA ASN A 362 -1.34 9.16 -34.47
C ASN A 362 -1.15 8.42 -33.13
N SER A 363 -0.27 8.95 -32.27
CA SER A 363 0.01 8.37 -30.96
C SER A 363 -1.18 8.54 -30.00
N PHE A 364 -1.84 9.69 -30.08
CA PHE A 364 -3.00 10.05 -29.28
C PHE A 364 -4.22 9.19 -29.64
N GLN A 365 -4.47 8.93 -30.92
CA GLN A 365 -5.51 8.00 -31.36
C GLN A 365 -5.31 6.60 -30.76
N ARG A 366 -4.06 6.08 -30.76
CA ARG A 366 -3.71 4.80 -30.11
C ARG A 366 -3.90 4.84 -28.60
N LEU A 367 -3.54 5.96 -27.96
CA LEU A 367 -3.79 6.20 -26.54
C LEU A 367 -5.29 6.12 -26.24
N MET A 368 -6.14 6.79 -27.02
CA MET A 368 -7.59 6.79 -26.82
C MET A 368 -8.20 5.38 -26.93
N PHE A 369 -7.81 4.58 -27.93
CA PHE A 369 -8.24 3.18 -28.04
C PHE A 369 -7.83 2.34 -26.82
N SER A 370 -6.55 2.40 -26.44
CA SER A 370 -6.04 1.61 -25.31
C SER A 370 -6.62 2.06 -23.97
N ARG A 371 -6.92 3.35 -23.82
CA ARG A 371 -7.56 3.89 -22.62
C ARG A 371 -8.96 3.32 -22.39
N ILE A 372 -9.77 3.16 -23.44
CA ILE A 372 -11.07 2.50 -23.35
C ILE A 372 -10.90 1.02 -23.01
N ALA A 373 -9.98 0.34 -23.70
CA ALA A 373 -9.77 -1.09 -23.53
C ALA A 373 -9.30 -1.48 -22.13
N LEU A 374 -8.59 -0.58 -21.43
CA LEU A 374 -8.00 -0.83 -20.11
C LEU A 374 -8.80 -0.19 -18.95
N CYS A 375 -9.98 0.35 -19.22
CA CYS A 375 -10.80 1.00 -18.21
C CYS A 375 -11.61 -0.02 -17.41
N ASP A 376 -11.28 -0.12 -16.12
CA ASP A 376 -11.90 -1.07 -15.20
C ASP A 376 -13.09 -0.45 -14.46
N SER A 377 -13.06 0.86 -14.18
CA SER A 377 -14.09 1.54 -13.40
C SER A 377 -15.25 2.07 -14.23
N TYR A 378 -16.48 1.78 -13.78
CA TYR A 378 -17.70 2.23 -14.44
C TYR A 378 -17.84 3.77 -14.47
N SER A 379 -17.43 4.47 -13.40
CA SER A 379 -17.53 5.93 -13.33
C SER A 379 -16.62 6.61 -14.35
N TYR A 380 -15.41 6.09 -14.54
CA TYR A 380 -14.44 6.62 -15.52
C TYR A 380 -14.78 6.22 -16.94
N ARG A 381 -15.36 5.02 -17.16
CA ARG A 381 -15.72 4.52 -18.49
C ARG A 381 -16.60 5.49 -19.26
N LYS A 382 -17.58 6.12 -18.60
CA LYS A 382 -18.46 7.12 -19.24
C LYS A 382 -17.66 8.30 -19.79
N VAL A 383 -16.78 8.87 -18.96
CA VAL A 383 -15.91 10.00 -19.33
C VAL A 383 -14.98 9.60 -20.47
N PHE A 384 -14.33 8.44 -20.35
CA PHE A 384 -13.34 8.02 -21.33
C PHE A 384 -14.00 7.74 -22.67
N PHE A 385 -15.17 7.10 -22.66
CA PHE A 385 -15.92 6.78 -23.87
C PHE A 385 -16.42 8.02 -24.58
N GLN A 386 -16.94 9.01 -23.84
CA GLN A 386 -17.33 10.29 -24.41
C GLN A 386 -16.14 10.94 -25.13
N HIS A 387 -15.03 11.11 -24.42
CA HIS A 387 -13.83 11.72 -24.99
C HIS A 387 -13.29 10.94 -26.19
N PHE A 388 -13.31 9.60 -26.16
CA PHE A 388 -12.92 8.76 -27.28
C PHE A 388 -13.77 9.02 -28.53
N MET A 389 -15.08 9.19 -28.37
CA MET A 389 -15.99 9.42 -29.49
C MET A 389 -15.80 10.81 -30.10
N GLU A 390 -15.47 11.81 -29.29
CA GLU A 390 -15.16 13.18 -29.74
C GLU A 390 -13.83 13.22 -30.52
N GLU A 391 -12.82 12.48 -30.07
CA GLU A 391 -11.47 12.49 -30.66
C GLU A 391 -11.27 11.52 -31.83
N LEU A 392 -12.26 10.66 -32.12
CA LEU A 392 -12.12 9.59 -33.08
C LEU A 392 -11.92 10.11 -34.52
N GLY A 393 -10.73 9.87 -35.07
CA GLY A 393 -10.41 10.13 -36.46
C GLY A 393 -9.78 11.50 -36.73
N HIS A 394 -9.49 12.29 -35.69
CA HIS A 394 -8.74 13.54 -35.82
C HIS A 394 -7.36 13.35 -36.47
N ASP A 395 -6.73 12.18 -36.30
CA ASP A 395 -5.49 11.81 -36.98
C ASP A 395 -5.66 11.68 -38.51
N LEU A 396 -6.75 11.07 -38.95
CA LEU A 396 -7.07 10.92 -40.37
C LEU A 396 -7.47 12.25 -41.01
N GLU A 397 -8.14 13.11 -40.27
CA GLU A 397 -8.50 14.47 -40.72
C GLU A 397 -7.26 15.34 -40.92
N LEU A 398 -6.35 15.37 -39.94
CA LEU A 398 -5.08 16.09 -40.07
C LEU A 398 -4.25 15.55 -41.25
N LYS A 399 -4.24 14.23 -41.45
CA LYS A 399 -3.55 13.60 -42.59
C LYS A 399 -4.12 14.09 -43.93
N LYS A 400 -5.44 14.24 -44.03
CA LYS A 400 -6.11 14.80 -45.22
C LYS A 400 -5.77 16.28 -45.42
N GLU A 401 -5.75 17.09 -44.35
CA GLU A 401 -5.44 18.52 -44.41
C GLU A 401 -4.03 18.77 -44.96
N ARG A 402 -3.05 17.99 -44.50
CA ARG A 402 -1.64 18.17 -44.84
C ARG A 402 -1.34 18.05 -46.33
N LYS A 403 -2.15 17.29 -47.10
CA LYS A 403 -2.02 17.05 -48.56
C LYS A 403 -0.67 16.50 -49.04
N ASN A 404 0.32 16.33 -48.15
CA ASN A 404 1.62 15.73 -48.42
C ASN A 404 1.63 14.31 -47.81
N GLY A 405 1.99 13.31 -48.60
CA GLY A 405 2.09 11.92 -48.13
C GLY A 405 3.27 11.67 -47.18
N ASN A 406 4.12 12.68 -46.95
CA ASN A 406 5.40 12.53 -46.28
C ASN A 406 5.21 12.44 -44.76
N THR A 407 5.42 11.28 -44.18
CA THR A 407 5.60 11.16 -42.73
C THR A 407 6.98 11.68 -42.35
N ILE A 408 7.07 12.42 -41.24
CA ILE A 408 8.37 12.70 -40.62
C ILE A 408 8.66 11.61 -39.61
N TRP A 409 9.92 11.21 -39.52
CA TRP A 409 10.41 10.39 -38.42
C TRP A 409 11.44 11.22 -37.66
N ASP A 410 11.20 11.45 -36.38
CA ASP A 410 12.14 12.12 -35.48
C ASP A 410 12.16 11.34 -34.16
N PRO A 411 13.34 10.90 -33.68
CA PRO A 411 13.42 10.02 -32.53
C PRO A 411 12.89 10.67 -31.25
N ILE A 412 12.99 11.99 -31.12
CA ILE A 412 12.51 12.71 -29.93
C ILE A 412 10.98 12.85 -30.01
N LEU A 413 10.43 13.20 -31.18
CA LEU A 413 8.98 13.24 -31.37
C LEU A 413 8.34 11.87 -31.12
N GLU A 414 8.86 10.81 -31.75
CA GLU A 414 8.36 9.44 -31.59
C GLU A 414 8.45 8.96 -30.14
N SER A 415 9.59 9.16 -29.48
CA SER A 415 9.78 8.70 -28.09
C SER A 415 8.89 9.45 -27.13
N SER A 416 8.72 10.77 -27.32
CA SER A 416 7.92 11.60 -26.42
C SER A 416 6.43 11.29 -26.51
N THR A 417 5.90 11.05 -27.71
CA THR A 417 4.49 10.71 -27.90
C THR A 417 4.21 9.25 -27.54
N LEU A 418 5.12 8.32 -27.86
CA LEU A 418 4.98 6.90 -27.51
C LEU A 418 5.04 6.66 -26.01
N TRP A 419 5.73 7.52 -25.25
CA TRP A 419 5.75 7.44 -23.79
C TRP A 419 4.33 7.49 -23.20
N PHE A 420 3.45 8.36 -23.68
CA PHE A 420 2.06 8.43 -23.20
C PHE A 420 1.29 7.14 -23.49
N PHE A 421 1.41 6.62 -24.71
CA PHE A 421 0.79 5.35 -25.09
C PHE A 421 1.31 4.17 -24.25
N GLY A 422 2.63 4.05 -24.10
CA GLY A 422 3.25 2.98 -23.32
C GLY A 422 2.91 3.09 -21.83
N LYS A 423 2.92 4.30 -21.27
CA LYS A 423 2.58 4.55 -19.87
C LYS A 423 1.15 4.14 -19.56
N ASN A 424 0.20 4.35 -20.48
CA ASN A 424 -1.22 4.01 -20.29
C ASN A 424 -1.47 2.55 -19.87
N PHE A 425 -0.62 1.60 -20.28
CA PHE A 425 -0.71 0.19 -19.89
C PHE A 425 -0.36 -0.07 -18.42
N LEU A 426 0.25 0.89 -17.75
CA LEU A 426 0.70 0.79 -16.36
C LEU A 426 -0.11 1.65 -15.39
N LEU A 427 -1.01 2.48 -15.91
CA LEU A 427 -1.80 3.43 -15.11
C LEU A 427 -3.15 2.82 -14.72
N ASP A 428 -3.69 3.29 -13.60
CA ASP A 428 -5.10 3.13 -13.26
C ASP A 428 -5.94 4.30 -13.80
N ASP A 429 -7.26 4.22 -13.64
CA ASP A 429 -8.19 5.21 -14.19
C ASP A 429 -7.99 6.64 -13.67
N PRO A 430 -7.74 6.89 -12.37
CA PRO A 430 -7.38 8.22 -11.87
C PRO A 430 -6.12 8.78 -12.55
N ALA A 431 -5.07 7.96 -12.66
CA ALA A 431 -3.83 8.38 -13.31
C ALA A 431 -4.00 8.68 -14.81
N ARG A 432 -4.93 8.01 -15.49
CA ARG A 432 -5.29 8.31 -16.90
C ARG A 432 -5.97 9.67 -17.06
N ILE A 433 -6.80 10.10 -16.10
CA ILE A 433 -7.37 11.46 -16.08
C ILE A 433 -6.24 12.49 -15.96
N VAL A 434 -5.31 12.28 -15.03
CA VAL A 434 -4.17 13.20 -14.83
C VAL A 434 -3.35 13.31 -16.12
N MET A 435 -2.96 12.18 -16.71
CA MET A 435 -2.13 12.18 -17.91
C MET A 435 -2.87 12.77 -19.13
N THR A 436 -4.14 12.44 -19.33
CA THR A 436 -4.87 12.85 -20.53
C THR A 436 -5.52 14.22 -20.36
N GLN A 437 -6.49 14.36 -19.46
CA GLN A 437 -7.24 15.61 -19.33
C GLN A 437 -6.42 16.73 -18.71
N MET A 438 -5.75 16.47 -17.59
CA MET A 438 -5.05 17.56 -16.89
C MET A 438 -3.79 18.02 -17.62
N VAL A 439 -3.19 17.19 -18.46
CA VAL A 439 -1.93 17.50 -19.15
C VAL A 439 -2.07 17.56 -20.68
N LEU A 440 -2.44 16.47 -21.35
CA LEU A 440 -2.51 16.47 -22.82
C LEU A 440 -3.59 17.43 -23.34
N GLU A 441 -4.82 17.36 -22.82
CA GLU A 441 -5.91 18.26 -23.22
C GLU A 441 -5.66 19.70 -22.79
N LYS A 442 -5.17 19.90 -21.56
CA LYS A 442 -4.81 21.24 -21.08
C LYS A 442 -3.73 21.87 -21.95
N GLY A 443 -2.69 21.11 -22.26
CA GLY A 443 -1.60 21.54 -23.12
C GLY A 443 -2.05 21.79 -24.56
N ALA A 444 -2.92 20.93 -25.10
CA ALA A 444 -3.56 21.12 -26.40
C ALA A 444 -4.38 22.42 -26.43
N SER A 445 -5.24 22.65 -25.45
CA SER A 445 -6.04 23.88 -25.33
C SER A 445 -5.16 25.14 -25.33
N ILE A 446 -4.10 25.16 -24.54
CA ILE A 446 -3.12 26.26 -24.52
C ILE A 446 -2.45 26.42 -25.90
N PHE A 447 -1.99 25.32 -26.48
CA PHE A 447 -1.28 25.31 -27.75
C PHE A 447 -2.14 25.81 -28.91
N TYR A 448 -3.32 25.22 -29.12
CA TYR A 448 -4.19 25.56 -30.24
C TYR A 448 -4.79 26.96 -30.08
N SER A 449 -5.14 27.38 -28.87
CA SER A 449 -5.58 28.77 -28.59
C SER A 449 -4.53 29.81 -28.98
N HIS A 450 -3.24 29.50 -28.77
CA HIS A 450 -2.14 30.39 -29.18
C HIS A 450 -2.05 30.54 -30.71
N PHE A 451 -2.26 29.46 -31.46
CA PHE A 451 -2.03 29.42 -32.90
C PHE A 451 -3.27 29.66 -33.77
N ALA A 452 -4.47 29.45 -33.26
CA ALA A 452 -5.71 29.61 -34.03
C ALA A 452 -5.86 31.01 -34.63
N LYS A 453 -5.52 32.05 -33.86
CA LYS A 453 -5.55 33.45 -34.33
C LYS A 453 -4.47 33.76 -35.37
N GLN A 454 -3.44 32.93 -35.48
CA GLN A 454 -2.31 33.14 -36.39
C GLN A 454 -2.58 32.60 -37.79
N PHE A 455 -3.47 31.63 -37.92
CA PHE A 455 -3.76 30.90 -39.15
C PHE A 455 -5.13 31.32 -39.70
N ALA A 456 -5.16 32.41 -40.48
CA ALA A 456 -6.34 32.90 -41.19
C ALA A 456 -6.19 32.81 -42.72
N GLY A 457 -7.31 32.85 -43.45
CA GLY A 457 -7.33 32.79 -44.92
C GLY A 457 -6.68 31.53 -45.47
N ASP A 458 -5.82 31.67 -46.49
CA ASP A 458 -5.13 30.55 -47.16
C ASP A 458 -4.14 29.76 -46.27
N MET A 459 -3.90 30.25 -45.06
CA MET A 459 -3.08 29.61 -44.03
C MET A 459 -3.90 28.95 -42.92
N ALA A 460 -5.25 28.97 -43.00
CA ALA A 460 -6.13 28.31 -42.04
C ALA A 460 -5.83 26.80 -41.92
N SER A 461 -6.07 26.24 -40.73
CA SER A 461 -5.94 24.81 -40.45
C SER A 461 -7.17 24.36 -39.69
N ASP A 462 -7.93 23.45 -40.30
CA ASP A 462 -9.15 22.91 -39.70
C ASP A 462 -8.82 22.16 -38.41
N HIS A 463 -7.71 21.40 -38.41
CA HIS A 463 -7.22 20.71 -37.23
C HIS A 463 -6.96 21.67 -36.06
N ILE A 464 -6.23 22.76 -36.30
CA ILE A 464 -5.95 23.76 -35.25
C ILE A 464 -7.22 24.46 -34.79
N LEU A 465 -8.14 24.79 -35.72
CA LEU A 465 -9.36 25.50 -35.40
C LEU A 465 -10.30 24.67 -34.53
N LYS A 466 -10.50 23.39 -34.84
CA LYS A 466 -11.34 22.47 -34.05
C LYS A 466 -10.92 22.44 -32.58
N HIS A 467 -9.62 22.34 -32.32
CA HIS A 467 -9.08 22.23 -30.97
C HIS A 467 -8.85 23.60 -30.29
N SER A 468 -9.20 24.72 -30.95
CA SER A 468 -8.99 26.08 -30.41
C SER A 468 -10.21 26.68 -29.72
N VAL A 469 -11.38 26.06 -29.87
CA VAL A 469 -12.59 26.56 -29.24
C VAL A 469 -12.48 26.23 -27.75
N ALA A 470 -12.46 27.28 -26.92
CA ALA A 470 -12.42 27.19 -25.45
C ALA A 470 -13.69 26.55 -24.83
N ASP A 471 -14.55 25.88 -25.61
CA ASP A 471 -15.87 25.36 -25.20
C ASP A 471 -15.94 23.84 -25.04
N GLU A 472 -14.93 23.04 -25.39
CA GLU A 472 -15.09 21.58 -25.28
C GLU A 472 -14.84 21.04 -23.86
N GLY A 473 -14.20 21.83 -22.98
CA GLY A 473 -14.03 21.48 -21.57
C GLY A 473 -13.32 20.15 -21.32
N HIS A 474 -12.65 19.59 -22.34
CA HIS A 474 -11.98 18.30 -22.27
C HIS A 474 -10.94 18.27 -21.15
N ASP A 475 -10.21 19.37 -20.93
CA ASP A 475 -9.22 19.52 -19.85
C ASP A 475 -9.80 19.43 -18.43
N SER A 476 -11.12 19.63 -18.29
CA SER A 476 -11.86 19.50 -17.04
C SER A 476 -12.65 18.19 -16.91
N MET A 477 -12.79 17.44 -18.00
CA MET A 477 -13.68 16.28 -18.07
C MET A 477 -13.24 15.17 -17.11
N GLY A 478 -14.08 14.85 -16.14
CA GLY A 478 -13.79 13.81 -15.14
C GLY A 478 -12.72 14.16 -14.12
N VAL A 479 -12.16 15.39 -14.13
CA VAL A 479 -11.20 15.84 -13.12
C VAL A 479 -11.81 15.83 -11.71
N ASP A 480 -13.10 16.13 -11.58
CA ASP A 480 -13.81 16.05 -10.30
C ASP A 480 -13.90 14.63 -9.72
N LEU A 481 -13.71 13.57 -10.53
CA LEU A 481 -13.64 12.20 -10.01
C LEU A 481 -12.41 12.03 -9.09
N LEU A 482 -11.36 12.82 -9.30
CA LEU A 482 -10.16 12.80 -8.47
C LEU A 482 -10.38 13.39 -7.06
N ARG A 483 -11.52 14.03 -6.79
CA ARG A 483 -11.87 14.50 -5.42
C ARG A 483 -12.00 13.36 -4.42
N GLN A 484 -12.23 12.14 -4.91
CA GLN A 484 -12.37 10.94 -4.09
C GLN A 484 -11.02 10.35 -3.70
N GLU A 485 -9.93 10.82 -4.32
CA GLU A 485 -8.58 10.34 -4.05
C GLU A 485 -8.07 10.83 -2.69
N THR A 486 -7.23 10.02 -2.06
CA THR A 486 -6.59 10.38 -0.80
C THR A 486 -5.49 11.43 -1.02
N PRO A 487 -5.15 12.26 -0.02
CA PRO A 487 -4.09 13.26 -0.15
C PRO A 487 -2.72 12.69 -0.57
N LEU A 488 -2.35 11.52 -0.07
CA LEU A 488 -1.13 10.81 -0.48
C LEU A 488 -1.20 10.33 -1.93
N ARG A 489 -2.38 9.88 -2.36
CA ARG A 489 -2.58 9.46 -3.74
C ARG A 489 -2.47 10.66 -4.68
N LEU A 490 -3.03 11.81 -4.33
CA LEU A 490 -2.86 13.06 -5.08
C LEU A 490 -1.39 13.50 -5.14
N GLU A 491 -0.64 13.36 -4.04
CA GLU A 491 0.80 13.61 -4.04
C GLU A 491 1.54 12.65 -4.99
N SER A 492 1.23 11.36 -4.96
CA SER A 492 1.79 10.38 -5.91
C SER A 492 1.43 10.70 -7.36
N LEU A 493 0.18 11.10 -7.63
CA LEU A 493 -0.30 11.52 -8.95
C LEU A 493 0.39 12.81 -9.42
N SER A 494 0.84 13.68 -8.52
CA SER A 494 1.54 14.91 -8.88
C SER A 494 2.91 14.63 -9.54
N ILE A 495 3.54 13.52 -9.17
CA ILE A 495 4.78 13.04 -9.80
C ILE A 495 4.50 12.64 -11.26
N LEU A 496 3.41 11.90 -11.50
CA LEU A 496 2.98 11.55 -12.86
C LEU A 496 2.64 12.81 -13.66
N MET A 497 1.90 13.75 -13.06
CA MET A 497 1.54 15.02 -13.68
C MET A 497 2.78 15.79 -14.15
N GLN A 498 3.79 15.91 -13.28
CA GLN A 498 5.07 16.55 -13.62
C GLN A 498 5.76 15.80 -14.78
N GLN A 499 5.87 14.48 -14.72
CA GLN A 499 6.47 13.68 -15.81
C GLN A 499 5.72 13.89 -17.13
N SER A 500 4.39 13.89 -17.11
CA SER A 500 3.57 14.11 -18.30
C SER A 500 3.80 15.50 -18.89
N TRP A 501 3.88 16.55 -18.06
CA TRP A 501 4.20 17.90 -18.55
C TRP A 501 5.60 17.97 -19.16
N ASP A 502 6.60 17.33 -18.55
CA ASP A 502 7.97 17.32 -19.08
C ASP A 502 8.04 16.63 -20.45
N MET A 503 7.31 15.53 -20.63
CA MET A 503 7.25 14.82 -21.92
C MET A 503 6.55 15.64 -23.00
N LEU A 504 5.48 16.37 -22.65
CA LEU A 504 4.80 17.27 -23.58
C LEU A 504 5.68 18.49 -23.92
N ASP A 505 6.39 19.03 -22.95
CA ASP A 505 7.35 20.13 -23.13
C ASP A 505 8.52 19.72 -24.03
N LEU A 506 9.02 18.49 -23.88
CA LEU A 506 10.04 17.91 -24.76
C LEU A 506 9.56 17.82 -26.21
N PHE A 507 8.34 17.31 -26.43
CA PHE A 507 7.73 17.22 -27.76
C PHE A 507 7.64 18.59 -28.44
N LEU A 508 7.15 19.62 -27.74
CA LEU A 508 7.00 20.95 -28.31
C LEU A 508 8.32 21.71 -28.46
N SER A 509 9.27 21.52 -27.54
CA SER A 509 10.63 22.03 -27.68
C SER A 509 11.27 21.51 -28.97
N ARG A 510 11.16 20.19 -29.21
CA ARG A 510 11.68 19.59 -30.44
C ARG A 510 10.95 20.11 -31.68
N THR A 511 9.64 20.25 -31.61
CA THR A 511 8.84 20.84 -32.70
C THR A 511 9.33 22.24 -33.06
N SER A 512 9.62 23.08 -32.05
CA SER A 512 10.19 24.42 -32.23
C SER A 512 11.55 24.38 -32.94
N GLU A 513 12.45 23.46 -32.55
CA GLU A 513 13.75 23.28 -33.21
C GLU A 513 13.62 22.90 -34.69
N LEU A 514 12.73 21.97 -35.02
CA LEU A 514 12.49 21.55 -36.40
C LEU A 514 11.90 22.71 -37.23
N ILE A 515 10.98 23.47 -36.64
CA ILE A 515 10.46 24.70 -37.25
C ILE A 515 11.56 25.75 -37.43
N LYS A 516 12.61 25.81 -36.60
CA LYS A 516 13.74 26.75 -36.78
C LYS A 516 14.74 26.29 -37.83
N LYS A 517 15.05 24.99 -37.90
CA LYS A 517 15.92 24.43 -38.94
C LYS A 517 15.30 24.57 -40.33
N GLY A 518 14.03 24.18 -40.48
CA GLY A 518 13.33 24.27 -41.77
C GLY A 518 13.58 23.11 -42.72
N GLU A 519 14.31 22.12 -42.26
CA GLU A 519 14.55 20.86 -42.94
C GLU A 519 13.53 19.84 -42.40
N CYS A 520 12.77 19.23 -43.32
CA CYS A 520 12.27 17.89 -43.06
C CYS A 520 13.39 16.98 -43.55
N ASP A 521 14.24 16.47 -42.65
CA ASP A 521 15.13 15.35 -42.99
C ASP A 521 14.25 14.14 -43.26
N GLY A 522 13.77 14.05 -44.50
CA GLY A 522 12.94 12.98 -45.01
C GLY A 522 13.60 12.41 -46.25
N ALA A 523 14.59 11.55 -46.05
CA ALA A 523 15.03 10.58 -47.03
C ALA A 523 15.25 9.24 -46.31
N LEU A 524 14.18 8.44 -46.23
CA LEU A 524 14.25 6.99 -46.37
C LEU A 524 13.26 6.61 -47.47
#